data_AF-W1YTQ4-F1
#
_entry.id   AF-W1YTQ4-F1
#
_cell.length_a   1.000
_cell.length_b   1.000
_cell.length_c   1.000
_cell.angle_alpha   90.00
_cell.angle_beta   90.00
_cell.angle_gamma   90.00
#
_symmetry.space_group_name_H-M   'P 1'
#
loop_
_entity.id
_entity.type
_entity.pdbx_description
1 polymer ?
#
loop_
_entity_poly.entity_id
_entity_poly.type
_entity_poly.pdbx_seq_one_letter_code
_entity_poly.pdbx_strand_id
1 'polypeptide(L)'
;GRLELLAQWEEQHEGYLEGTKNILNGKGSWREQITGAVGDLFTVEEKYTTAIETALGGSVNHVVTTTARAAAEGVNYLKSIQGGRVTFLPMDSVK
;
A
#
# COMPACT_ATOMS: atom_id res chain seq x y z
N GLY A 1 -12.85 20.46 -10.56
CA GLY A 1 -11.61 21.04 -11.14
C GLY A 1 -10.48 20.02 -11.13
N ARG A 2 -9.41 20.19 -11.93
CA ARG A 2 -8.30 19.20 -12.03
C ARG A 2 -7.69 18.83 -10.68
N LEU A 3 -7.53 19.79 -9.78
CA LEU A 3 -7.00 19.56 -8.42
C LEU A 3 -7.91 18.66 -7.59
N GLU A 4 -9.22 18.86 -7.66
CA GLU A 4 -10.20 18.03 -6.94
C GLU A 4 -10.20 16.58 -7.45
N LEU A 5 -10.03 16.38 -8.76
CA LEU A 5 -9.90 15.04 -9.35
C LEU A 5 -8.64 14.32 -8.87
N LEU A 6 -7.50 15.02 -8.81
CA LEU A 6 -6.25 14.45 -8.32
C LEU A 6 -6.33 14.10 -6.84
N ALA A 7 -6.91 14.99 -6.02
CA ALA A 7 -7.12 14.72 -4.60
C ALA A 7 -8.06 13.52 -4.37
N GLN A 8 -9.13 13.42 -5.17
CA GLN A 8 -10.05 12.28 -5.09
C GLN A 8 -9.36 10.96 -5.47
N TRP A 9 -8.48 10.96 -6.47
CA TRP A 9 -7.71 9.79 -6.87
C TRP A 9 -6.74 9.36 -5.79
N GLU A 10 -6.05 10.31 -5.17
CA GLU A 10 -5.17 10.06 -4.03
C GLU A 10 -5.92 9.44 -2.86
N GLU A 11 -7.08 9.99 -2.48
CA GLU A 11 -7.93 9.44 -1.40
C GLU A 11 -8.42 8.02 -1.70
N GLN A 12 -8.63 7.70 -2.99
CA GLN A 12 -9.02 6.37 -3.45
C GLN A 12 -7.83 5.43 -3.69
N HIS A 13 -6.59 5.91 -3.49
CA HIS A 13 -5.36 5.20 -3.79
C HIS A 13 -5.30 4.72 -5.25
N GLU A 14 -5.85 5.50 -6.18
CA GLU A 14 -5.79 5.20 -7.60
C GLU A 14 -4.33 5.18 -8.09
N GLY A 15 -4.03 4.23 -8.98
CA GLY A 15 -2.66 3.92 -9.43
C GLY A 15 -2.02 2.71 -8.74
N TYR A 16 -2.53 2.28 -7.58
CA TYR A 16 -2.11 1.02 -6.97
C TYR A 16 -2.82 -0.21 -7.57
N LEU A 17 -2.17 -1.37 -7.44
CA LEU A 17 -2.79 -2.65 -7.79
C LEU A 17 -4.00 -2.94 -6.90
N GLU A 18 -4.96 -3.71 -7.43
CA GLU A 18 -6.25 -3.99 -6.77
C GLU A 18 -6.12 -4.49 -5.32
N GLY A 19 -5.20 -5.43 -5.06
CA GLY A 19 -4.96 -5.93 -3.70
C GLY A 19 -4.45 -4.86 -2.75
N THR A 20 -3.55 -3.99 -3.21
CA THR A 20 -3.05 -2.86 -2.45
C THR A 20 -4.16 -1.85 -2.18
N LYS A 21 -4.94 -1.46 -3.21
CA LYS A 21 -6.09 -0.55 -3.06
C LYS A 21 -7.10 -1.05 -2.04
N ASN A 22 -7.47 -2.33 -2.14
CA ASN A 22 -8.43 -2.94 -1.23
C ASN A 22 -7.93 -2.98 0.22
N ILE A 23 -6.63 -3.12 0.45
CA ILE A 23 -6.06 -3.03 1.80
C ILE A 23 -6.05 -1.60 2.33
N LEU A 24 -5.63 -0.62 1.53
CA LEU A 24 -5.53 0.78 1.97
C LEU A 24 -6.92 1.37 2.27
N ASN A 25 -7.93 0.99 1.47
CA ASN A 25 -9.31 1.45 1.61
C ASN A 25 -10.17 0.53 2.50
N GLY A 26 -9.68 -0.67 2.83
CA GLY A 26 -10.40 -1.68 3.59
C GLY A 26 -10.65 -1.31 5.04
N LYS A 27 -11.63 -1.98 5.65
CA LYS A 27 -11.99 -1.79 7.07
C LYS A 27 -11.89 -3.13 7.81
N GLY A 28 -11.29 -3.11 8.99
CA GLY A 28 -11.11 -4.29 9.84
C GLY A 28 -10.23 -3.99 11.04
N SER A 29 -10.11 -4.94 11.97
CA SER A 29 -9.25 -4.86 13.17
C SER A 29 -7.78 -4.57 12.86
N TRP A 30 -7.32 -4.96 11.68
CA TRP A 30 -5.95 -4.77 11.19
C TRP A 30 -5.69 -3.37 10.62
N ARG A 31 -6.73 -2.57 10.33
CA ARG A 31 -6.59 -1.33 9.55
C ARG A 31 -5.71 -0.27 10.22
N GLU A 32 -5.79 -0.14 11.54
CA GLU A 32 -4.96 0.79 12.32
C GLU A 32 -3.48 0.40 12.35
N GLN A 33 -3.17 -0.85 12.00
CA GLN A 33 -1.81 -1.38 11.92
C GLN A 33 -1.24 -1.36 10.50
N ILE A 34 -1.96 -0.78 9.53
CA ILE A 34 -1.45 -0.50 8.19
C ILE A 34 -0.83 0.89 8.18
N THR A 35 0.45 0.95 7.85
CA THR A 35 1.18 2.22 7.75
C THR A 35 0.94 2.90 6.40
N GLY A 36 0.89 2.12 5.32
CA GLY A 36 0.68 2.60 3.96
C GLY A 36 1.34 1.69 2.92
N ALA A 37 1.14 1.98 1.64
CA ALA A 37 1.97 1.37 0.60
C ALA A 37 3.34 2.04 0.55
N VAL A 38 4.38 1.31 0.15
CA VAL A 38 5.76 1.83 0.10
C VAL A 38 5.83 3.17 -0.64
N GLY A 39 5.14 3.31 -1.78
CA GLY A 39 5.11 4.56 -2.54
C GLY A 39 4.53 5.78 -1.80
N ASP A 40 3.69 5.58 -0.79
CA ASP A 40 3.08 6.67 -0.02
C ASP A 40 3.97 7.13 1.16
N LEU A 41 4.98 6.34 1.51
CA LEU A 41 5.73 6.51 2.76
C LEU A 41 6.96 7.40 2.65
N PHE A 42 7.30 7.85 1.44
CA PHE A 42 8.46 8.71 1.24
C PHE A 42 8.26 9.62 0.03
N THR A 43 9.02 10.71 0.00
CA THR A 43 9.16 11.58 -1.17
C THR A 43 10.56 11.43 -1.75
N VAL A 44 10.68 11.68 -3.06
CA VAL A 44 11.95 11.56 -3.78
C VAL A 44 12.26 12.90 -4.44
N GLU A 45 13.52 13.33 -4.35
CA GLU A 45 14.00 14.45 -5.17
C GLU A 45 13.89 14.09 -6.66
N GLU A 46 13.38 15.01 -7.48
CA GLU A 46 13.06 14.77 -8.90
C GLU A 46 14.21 14.12 -9.70
N LYS A 47 15.46 14.52 -9.44
CA LYS A 47 16.66 13.95 -10.09
C LYS A 47 16.86 12.45 -9.84
N TYR A 48 16.24 11.87 -8.81
CA TYR A 48 16.37 10.46 -8.45
C TYR A 48 15.13 9.63 -8.76
N THR A 49 14.04 10.25 -9.22
CA THR A 49 12.75 9.58 -9.43
C THR A 49 12.90 8.32 -10.28
N THR A 50 13.49 8.42 -11.48
CA THR A 50 13.66 7.27 -12.38
C THR A 50 14.50 6.15 -11.78
N ALA A 51 15.54 6.49 -11.02
CA ALA A 51 16.40 5.50 -10.38
C ALA A 51 15.64 4.73 -9.28
N ILE A 52 14.88 5.46 -8.44
CA ILE A 52 14.08 4.87 -7.37
C ILE A 52 12.91 4.04 -7.93
N GLU A 53 12.21 4.56 -8.94
CA GLU A 53 11.15 3.82 -9.65
C GLU A 53 11.66 2.52 -10.25
N THR A 54 12.82 2.56 -10.89
CA THR A 54 13.45 1.36 -11.49
C THR A 54 13.88 0.37 -10.41
N ALA A 55 14.46 0.85 -9.31
CA ALA A 55 14.95 0.00 -8.22
C ALA A 55 13.81 -0.69 -7.45
N LEU A 56 12.71 0.02 -7.19
CA LEU A 56 11.54 -0.53 -6.50
C LEU A 56 10.68 -1.37 -7.45
N GLY A 57 10.46 -0.90 -8.68
CA GLY A 57 9.55 -1.55 -9.62
C GLY A 57 8.20 -1.86 -8.96
N GLY A 58 7.78 -3.12 -9.03
CA GLY A 58 6.52 -3.56 -8.42
C GLY A 58 6.46 -3.44 -6.89
N SER A 59 7.60 -3.35 -6.19
CA SER A 59 7.63 -3.27 -4.73
C SER A 59 7.08 -1.95 -4.19
N VAL A 60 6.92 -0.92 -5.04
CA VAL A 60 6.21 0.32 -4.68
C VAL A 60 4.78 0.05 -4.19
N ASN A 61 4.16 -1.04 -4.65
CA ASN A 61 2.82 -1.48 -4.25
C ASN A 61 2.79 -2.28 -2.94
N HIS A 62 3.94 -2.62 -2.35
CA HIS A 62 3.96 -3.40 -1.12
C HIS A 62 3.39 -2.59 0.04
N VAL A 63 2.68 -3.26 0.95
CA VAL A 63 2.03 -2.59 2.08
C VAL A 63 2.83 -2.84 3.36
N VAL A 64 3.20 -1.76 4.03
CA VAL A 64 3.89 -1.81 5.33
C VAL A 64 2.86 -1.98 6.44
N THR A 65 3.10 -2.93 7.34
CA THR A 65 2.29 -3.15 8.55
C THR A 65 3.15 -3.05 9.80
N THR A 66 2.55 -2.71 10.93
CA THR A 66 3.30 -2.72 12.21
C THR A 66 3.67 -4.13 12.64
N THR A 67 2.80 -5.12 12.38
CA THR A 67 3.01 -6.51 12.80
C THR A 67 2.70 -7.54 11.72
N ALA A 68 3.34 -8.71 11.82
CA ALA A 68 3.02 -9.86 10.97
C ALA A 68 1.58 -10.38 11.18
N ARG A 69 1.03 -10.22 12.39
CA ARG A 69 -0.38 -10.54 12.66
C ARG A 69 -1.32 -9.67 11.83
N ALA A 70 -1.09 -8.35 11.79
CA ALA A 70 -1.90 -7.44 10.98
C ALA A 70 -1.83 -7.78 9.49
N ALA A 71 -0.65 -8.15 8.98
CA ALA A 71 -0.48 -8.62 7.61
C ALA A 71 -1.32 -9.89 7.34
N ALA A 72 -1.29 -10.88 8.24
CA ALA A 72 -2.08 -12.10 8.10
C ALA A 72 -3.60 -11.84 8.14
N GLU A 73 -4.06 -10.95 9.01
CA GLU A 73 -5.46 -10.51 9.05
C GLU A 73 -5.87 -9.79 7.75
N GLY A 74 -5.01 -8.93 7.20
CA GLY A 74 -5.22 -8.28 5.91
C GLY A 74 -5.30 -9.28 4.75
N VAL A 75 -4.44 -10.31 4.72
CA VAL A 75 -4.53 -11.40 3.74
C VAL A 75 -5.87 -12.13 3.85
N ASN A 76 -6.36 -12.40 5.06
CA ASN A 76 -7.65 -13.05 5.24
C ASN A 76 -8.82 -12.18 4.79
N TYR A 77 -8.73 -10.86 5.02
CA TYR A 77 -9.69 -9.91 4.47
C TYR A 77 -9.72 -9.94 2.94
N LEU A 78 -8.56 -9.87 2.26
CA LEU A 78 -8.53 -9.94 0.80
C LEU A 78 -9.15 -11.24 0.26
N LYS A 79 -8.89 -12.36 0.93
CA LYS A 79 -9.50 -13.65 0.57
C LYS A 79 -11.03 -13.63 0.69
N SER A 80 -11.58 -13.01 1.73
CA SER A 80 -13.04 -13.02 1.95
C SER A 80 -13.80 -12.21 0.91
N ILE A 81 -13.18 -11.17 0.36
CA ILE A 81 -13.78 -10.33 -0.70
C ILE A 81 -13.26 -10.65 -2.11
N GLN A 82 -12.39 -11.65 -2.26
CA GLN A 82 -11.67 -11.95 -3.52
C GLN A 82 -10.92 -10.73 -4.08
N GLY A 83 -10.42 -9.86 -3.20
CA GLY A 83 -9.94 -8.51 -3.52
C GLY A 83 -8.53 -8.45 -4.08
N GLY A 84 -8.04 -9.53 -4.70
CA GLY A 84 -6.71 -9.61 -5.28
C GLY A 84 -5.59 -10.00 -4.30
N ARG A 85 -4.35 -9.64 -4.65
CA ARG A 85 -3.13 -10.07 -3.97
C ARG A 85 -2.24 -8.87 -3.68
N VAL A 86 -1.54 -8.92 -2.55
CA VAL A 86 -0.55 -7.91 -2.15
C VAL A 86 0.58 -8.56 -1.36
N THR A 87 1.77 -7.98 -1.43
CA THR A 87 2.89 -8.34 -0.56
C THR A 87 2.91 -7.39 0.63
N PHE A 88 3.00 -7.95 1.83
CA PHE A 88 3.12 -7.18 3.07
C PHE A 88 4.55 -7.16 3.59
N LEU A 89 4.93 -6.04 4.22
CA LEU A 89 6.21 -5.82 4.89
C LEU A 89 5.96 -5.51 6.37
N PRO A 90 5.88 -6.54 7.24
CA PRO A 90 5.64 -6.34 8.66
C PRO A 90 6.89 -5.85 9.40
N MET A 91 6.83 -4.65 9.98
CA MET A 91 7.96 -3.99 10.64
C MET A 91 8.56 -4.80 11.80
N ASP A 92 7.77 -5.61 12.50
CA ASP A 92 8.25 -6.47 13.59
C ASP A 92 9.04 -7.71 13.13
N SER A 93 9.02 -8.03 11.84
CA SER A 93 9.62 -9.25 11.28
C SER A 93 10.67 -8.98 10.22
N VAL A 94 10.75 -7.75 9.71
CA VAL A 94 11.84 -7.30 8.84
C VAL A 94 13.11 -7.18 9.69
N LYS A 95 14.18 -7.83 9.24
CA LYS A 95 15.51 -7.78 9.87
C LYS A 95 16.42 -6.80 9.16
#